data_AF-A0A7C0YK98-F1
#
_entry.id   AF-A0A7C0YK98-F1
#
_cell.length_a   1.000
_cell.length_b   1.000
_cell.length_c   1.000
_cell.angle_alpha   90.00
_cell.angle_beta   90.00
_cell.angle_gamma   90.00
#
_symmetry.space_group_name_H-M   'P 1'
#
loop_
_entity.id
_entity.type
_entity.pdbx_description
1 polymer ?
#
loop_
_entity_poly.entity_id
_entity_poly.type
_entity_poly.pdbx_seq_one_letter_code
_entity_poly.pdbx_strand_id
1 'polypeptide(L)'
;MILVIEMHYLYILPLVALISLVIVILSRKRSIRFILGFSGIIPYHVSLKPGHAIILGRTGSGKSNTAKIFASSLSKNVPVLVFDWAGEYIRLENFKILRPGENFSINPLYPSGDEDFSEFIDFLVDLFGDTFNFSEPQRFMFRLVLKEAFKEKDVPTLLEVLKVLERLPPKSYYDNEIKMAIKRRIAHLVEGRTGKALCKNSISLEEIFEYNVVIDLSVFRSVHGKKLFVLLMLKLLYDYFLSKGIQSGRVVHVTIIEEAWNVIPYRRLDAPPSIGERLFAELRKYGEYLVAV
;
A
#
# COMPACT_ATOMS: atom_id res chain seq x y z
N MET A 1 59.16 21.02 28.05
CA MET A 1 58.37 21.07 26.79
C MET A 1 57.69 19.73 26.48
N ILE A 2 58.38 18.59 26.64
CA ILE A 2 57.82 17.23 26.38
C ILE A 2 56.68 16.86 27.36
N LEU A 3 56.81 17.15 28.66
CA LEU A 3 55.77 16.83 29.66
C LEU A 3 54.43 17.57 29.45
N VAL A 4 54.46 18.80 28.91
CA VAL A 4 53.24 19.60 28.66
C VAL A 4 52.47 19.03 27.47
N ILE A 5 53.19 18.47 26.49
CA ILE A 5 52.61 17.81 25.32
C ILE A 5 51.95 16.49 25.75
N GLU A 6 52.62 15.67 26.57
CA GLU A 6 52.03 14.42 27.10
C GLU A 6 50.76 14.67 27.94
N MET A 7 50.76 15.70 28.79
CA MET A 7 49.57 16.08 29.54
C MET A 7 48.41 16.48 28.62
N HIS A 8 48.66 17.21 27.53
CA HIS A 8 47.60 17.57 26.58
C HIS A 8 46.99 16.35 25.87
N TYR A 9 47.82 15.38 25.45
CA TYR A 9 47.31 14.14 24.86
C TYR A 9 46.47 13.31 25.84
N LEU A 10 46.83 13.33 27.14
CA LEU A 10 46.10 12.62 28.19
C LEU A 10 44.65 13.09 28.37
N TYR A 11 44.37 14.38 28.12
CA TYR A 11 43.01 14.93 28.19
C TYR A 11 42.26 14.91 26.85
N ILE A 12 42.98 14.97 25.72
CA ILE A 12 42.37 14.98 24.38
C ILE A 12 41.85 13.59 24.00
N LEU A 13 42.56 12.51 24.30
CA LEU A 13 42.11 11.14 24.00
C LEU A 13 40.75 10.77 24.63
N PRO A 14 40.53 10.97 25.95
CA PRO A 14 39.24 10.65 26.56
C PRO A 14 38.11 11.56 26.05
N LEU A 15 38.39 12.82 25.69
CA LEU A 15 37.42 13.72 25.09
C LEU A 15 36.99 13.25 23.70
N VAL A 16 37.95 12.85 22.86
CA VAL A 16 37.69 12.27 21.53
C VAL A 16 36.91 10.95 21.66
N ALA A 17 37.28 10.08 22.61
CA ALA A 17 36.55 8.85 22.88
C ALA A 17 35.10 9.11 23.35
N LEU A 18 34.89 10.11 24.21
CA LEU A 18 33.56 10.53 24.67
C LEU A 18 32.71 11.10 23.53
N ILE A 19 33.29 11.98 22.70
CA ILE A 19 32.62 12.52 21.51
C ILE A 19 32.29 11.40 20.53
N SER A 20 33.21 10.46 20.31
CA SER A 20 32.99 9.28 19.47
C SER A 20 31.87 8.41 20.02
N LEU A 21 31.83 8.18 21.33
CA LEU A 21 30.78 7.43 22.00
C LEU A 21 29.43 8.15 21.92
N VAL A 22 29.40 9.47 22.11
CA VAL A 22 28.20 10.29 21.95
C VAL A 22 27.73 10.27 20.50
N ILE A 23 28.62 10.40 19.52
CA ILE A 23 28.31 10.24 18.09
C ILE A 23 27.81 8.83 17.80
N VAL A 24 28.38 7.77 18.38
CA VAL A 24 27.90 6.38 18.25
C VAL A 24 26.53 6.19 18.91
N ILE A 25 26.27 6.81 20.05
CA ILE A 25 24.98 6.76 20.76
C ILE A 25 23.92 7.56 20.02
N LEU A 26 24.27 8.72 19.46
CA LEU A 26 23.39 9.58 18.65
C LEU A 26 23.18 8.99 17.25
N SER A 27 24.20 8.35 16.66
CA SER A 27 24.13 7.65 15.36
C SER A 27 23.55 6.24 15.47
N ARG A 28 23.45 5.66 16.67
CA ARG A 28 22.55 4.53 16.99
C ARG A 28 21.11 5.02 16.85
N LYS A 29 20.70 5.19 15.60
CA LYS A 29 19.32 5.36 15.16
C LYS A 29 18.54 4.18 15.76
N ARG A 30 17.75 4.49 16.79
CA ARG A 30 17.02 3.50 17.59
C ARG A 30 16.14 2.67 16.65
N SER A 31 16.31 1.35 16.67
CA SER A 31 15.35 0.45 16.03
C SER A 31 13.97 0.70 16.61
N ILE A 32 12.94 0.76 15.78
CA ILE A 32 11.55 0.83 16.24
C ILE A 32 11.30 -0.42 17.09
N ARG A 33 10.92 -0.22 18.35
CA ARG A 33 10.65 -1.30 19.31
C ARG A 33 9.19 -1.26 19.68
N PHE A 34 8.51 -2.40 19.59
CA PHE A 34 7.14 -2.55 20.07
C PHE A 34 7.12 -3.52 21.25
N ILE A 35 6.23 -3.26 22.22
CA ILE A 35 5.95 -4.21 23.30
C ILE A 35 4.93 -5.21 22.77
N LEU A 36 5.32 -6.47 22.64
CA LEU A 36 4.41 -7.54 22.19
C LEU A 36 3.52 -8.05 23.32
N GLY A 37 4.03 -8.01 24.55
CA GLY A 37 3.34 -8.49 25.72
C GLY A 37 4.27 -8.51 26.91
N PHE A 38 3.94 -9.31 27.92
CA PHE A 38 4.75 -9.45 29.12
C PHE A 38 5.14 -10.92 29.31
N SER A 39 6.38 -11.16 29.72
CA SER A 39 6.83 -12.43 30.28
C SER A 39 6.88 -12.26 31.80
N GLY A 40 5.83 -12.73 32.48
CA GLY A 40 5.58 -12.36 33.88
C GLY A 40 5.29 -10.86 34.01
N ILE A 41 6.15 -10.13 34.71
CA ILE A 41 6.08 -8.65 34.86
C ILE A 41 6.98 -7.89 33.88
N ILE A 42 7.80 -8.59 33.09
CA ILE A 42 8.80 -7.95 32.22
C ILE A 42 8.20 -7.74 30.82
N PRO A 43 8.16 -6.51 30.29
CA PRO A 43 7.68 -6.27 28.93
C PRO A 43 8.63 -6.91 27.91
N TYR A 44 8.08 -7.68 26.98
CA TYR A 44 8.81 -8.27 25.88
C TYR A 44 8.78 -7.33 24.68
N HIS A 45 9.96 -6.87 24.27
CA HIS A 45 10.13 -5.95 23.15
C HIS A 45 10.61 -6.68 21.90
N VAL A 46 10.05 -6.33 20.75
CA VAL A 46 10.54 -6.78 19.44
C VAL A 46 10.99 -5.56 18.64
N SER A 47 12.20 -5.66 18.09
CA SER A 47 12.72 -4.67 17.14
C SER A 47 12.20 -4.96 15.73
N LEU A 48 11.56 -3.98 15.10
CA LEU A 48 11.08 -4.11 13.73
C LEU A 48 12.21 -3.86 12.73
N LYS A 49 12.27 -4.72 11.71
CA LYS A 49 13.09 -4.58 10.50
C LYS A 49 12.15 -4.70 9.28
N PRO A 50 12.48 -4.09 8.13
CA PRO A 50 11.66 -4.21 6.92
C PRO A 50 11.32 -5.67 6.60
N GLY A 51 10.03 -5.93 6.40
CA GLY A 51 9.52 -7.28 6.32
C GLY A 51 8.02 -7.36 6.43
N HIS A 52 7.54 -8.53 6.81
CA HIS A 52 6.12 -8.85 6.88
C HIS A 52 5.80 -9.49 8.22
N ALA A 53 4.61 -9.20 8.75
CA ALA A 53 3.99 -9.92 9.85
C ALA A 53 2.63 -10.45 9.43
N ILE A 54 2.23 -11.56 10.05
CA ILE A 54 0.91 -12.15 9.85
C ILE A 54 0.27 -12.34 11.23
N ILE A 55 -0.94 -11.84 11.41
CA ILE A 55 -1.75 -12.01 12.61
C ILE A 55 -2.83 -13.04 12.31
N LEU A 56 -2.63 -14.28 12.76
CA LEU A 56 -3.56 -15.38 12.51
C LEU A 56 -4.44 -15.65 13.73
N GLY A 57 -5.67 -16.09 13.47
CA GLY A 57 -6.64 -16.41 14.52
C GLY A 57 -8.03 -16.64 13.95
N ARG A 58 -8.86 -17.38 14.70
CA ARG A 58 -10.26 -17.63 14.32
C ARG A 58 -11.07 -16.33 14.42
N THR A 59 -12.26 -16.29 13.83
CA THR A 59 -13.20 -15.17 14.04
C THR A 59 -13.47 -15.00 15.54
N GLY A 60 -13.45 -13.76 16.02
CA GLY A 60 -13.63 -13.44 17.44
C GLY A 60 -12.41 -13.67 18.35
N SER A 61 -11.27 -14.13 17.82
CA SER A 61 -10.06 -14.38 18.65
C SER A 61 -9.25 -13.12 19.01
N GLY A 62 -9.74 -11.93 18.67
CA GLY A 62 -9.04 -10.66 18.97
C GLY A 62 -7.95 -10.27 17.97
N LYS A 63 -7.97 -10.77 16.72
CA LYS A 63 -7.03 -10.36 15.65
C LYS A 63 -6.99 -8.85 15.45
N SER A 64 -8.13 -8.25 15.12
CA SER A 64 -8.26 -6.81 14.87
C SER A 64 -7.94 -5.99 16.14
N ASN A 65 -8.21 -6.53 17.35
CA ASN A 65 -7.76 -5.89 18.59
C ASN A 65 -6.23 -5.86 18.72
N THR A 66 -5.57 -6.97 18.40
CA THR A 66 -4.10 -7.07 18.41
C THR A 66 -3.49 -6.11 17.38
N ALA A 67 -4.06 -6.05 16.18
CA ALA A 67 -3.64 -5.14 15.13
C ALA A 67 -3.87 -3.66 15.49
N LYS A 68 -4.96 -3.30 16.19
CA LYS A 68 -5.17 -1.95 16.75
C LYS A 68 -4.11 -1.56 17.79
N ILE A 69 -3.79 -2.47 18.72
CA ILE A 69 -2.73 -2.23 19.70
C ILE A 69 -1.39 -2.02 18.99
N PHE A 70 -1.12 -2.83 17.97
CA PHE A 70 0.07 -2.70 17.14
C PHE A 70 0.13 -1.34 16.43
N ALA A 71 -0.96 -0.94 15.75
CA ALA A 71 -1.08 0.35 15.09
C ALA A 71 -0.82 1.53 16.05
N SER A 72 -1.52 1.58 17.18
CA SER A 72 -1.40 2.66 18.19
C SER A 72 -0.02 2.74 18.84
N SER A 73 0.68 1.61 18.94
CA SER A 73 2.03 1.57 19.50
C SER A 73 3.06 2.14 18.52
N LEU A 74 2.92 1.78 17.23
CA LEU A 74 3.86 2.17 16.19
C LEU A 74 3.64 3.59 15.67
N SER A 75 2.40 4.07 15.66
CA SER A 75 2.02 5.40 15.18
C SER A 75 2.73 6.57 15.89
N LYS A 76 3.38 6.30 17.02
CA LYS A 76 4.21 7.26 17.77
C LYS A 76 5.61 7.47 17.18
N ASN A 77 6.08 6.54 16.35
CA ASN A 77 7.48 6.52 15.86
C ASN A 77 7.57 6.45 14.33
N VAL A 78 6.54 5.93 13.68
CA VAL A 78 6.51 5.71 12.23
C VAL A 78 5.08 5.90 11.72
N PRO A 79 4.88 6.48 10.53
CA PRO A 79 3.56 6.57 9.92
C PRO A 79 2.94 5.17 9.74
N VAL A 80 1.67 5.07 10.07
CA VAL A 80 0.89 3.83 9.97
C VAL A 80 -0.31 4.04 9.06
N LEU A 81 -0.41 3.25 8.00
CA LEU A 81 -1.58 3.13 7.15
C LEU A 81 -2.37 1.88 7.54
N VAL A 82 -3.68 2.01 7.75
CA VAL A 82 -4.58 0.89 7.99
C VAL A 82 -5.63 0.82 6.90
N PHE A 83 -5.70 -0.30 6.19
CA PHE A 83 -6.84 -0.66 5.35
C PHE A 83 -7.88 -1.37 6.21
N ASP A 84 -8.86 -0.61 6.70
CA ASP A 84 -9.88 -1.10 7.60
C ASP A 84 -11.06 -1.68 6.82
N TRP A 85 -11.08 -3.02 6.71
CA TRP A 85 -12.06 -3.73 5.89
C TRP A 85 -13.50 -3.60 6.41
N ALA A 86 -13.68 -3.59 7.73
CA ALA A 86 -14.98 -3.69 8.40
C ALA A 86 -15.39 -2.42 9.17
N GLY A 87 -14.53 -1.40 9.24
CA GLY A 87 -14.81 -0.15 9.96
C GLY A 87 -14.50 -0.21 11.45
N GLU A 88 -13.62 -1.12 11.89
CA GLU A 88 -13.29 -1.33 13.31
C GLU A 88 -12.26 -0.34 13.89
N TYR A 89 -11.61 0.45 13.03
CA TYR A 89 -10.49 1.33 13.36
C TYR A 89 -10.90 2.81 13.38
N ILE A 90 -12.16 3.15 13.08
CA ILE A 90 -12.64 4.54 13.00
C ILE A 90 -12.51 5.35 14.31
N ARG A 91 -12.30 4.68 15.44
CA ARG A 91 -12.10 5.29 16.77
C ARG A 91 -10.64 5.31 17.21
N LEU A 92 -9.70 4.94 16.34
CA LEU A 92 -8.28 4.92 16.66
C LEU A 92 -7.78 6.37 16.81
N GLU A 93 -7.31 6.72 17.99
CA GLU A 93 -6.84 8.08 18.28
C GLU A 93 -5.55 8.41 17.53
N ASN A 94 -5.39 9.66 17.12
CA ASN A 94 -4.25 10.17 16.34
C ASN A 94 -4.15 9.63 14.91
N PHE A 95 -5.23 9.08 14.37
CA PHE A 95 -5.33 8.68 12.97
C PHE A 95 -6.30 9.58 12.21
N LYS A 96 -5.91 9.99 11.00
CA LYS A 96 -6.82 10.63 10.04
C LYS A 96 -7.68 9.56 9.38
N ILE A 97 -8.99 9.73 9.40
CA ILE A 97 -9.94 8.79 8.79
C ILE A 97 -10.27 9.24 7.36
N LEU A 98 -9.91 8.42 6.39
CA LEU A 98 -10.24 8.60 4.98
C LEU A 98 -11.32 7.60 4.55
N ARG A 99 -12.40 8.11 3.96
CA ARG A 99 -13.54 7.35 3.43
C ARG A 99 -13.60 7.54 1.93
N PRO A 100 -13.19 6.54 1.14
CA PRO A 100 -13.23 6.61 -0.31
C PRO A 100 -14.63 6.94 -0.85
N GLY A 101 -14.71 7.94 -1.72
CA GLY A 101 -15.96 8.45 -2.31
C GLY A 101 -16.79 9.34 -1.37
N GLU A 102 -16.27 9.69 -0.20
CA GLU A 102 -16.81 10.74 0.69
C GLU A 102 -15.87 11.94 0.76
N ASN A 103 -14.71 11.78 1.39
CA ASN A 103 -13.71 12.83 1.62
C ASN A 103 -12.36 12.51 0.95
N PHE A 104 -12.29 11.41 0.22
CA PHE A 104 -11.09 10.90 -0.42
C PHE A 104 -11.44 10.21 -1.73
N SER A 105 -10.69 10.49 -2.79
CA SER A 105 -10.77 9.76 -4.05
C SER A 105 -9.40 9.68 -4.71
N ILE A 106 -9.22 8.65 -5.53
CA ILE A 106 -8.05 8.44 -6.39
C ILE A 106 -8.54 8.20 -7.82
N ASN A 107 -7.73 8.51 -8.83
CA ASN A 107 -7.95 8.04 -10.18
C ASN A 107 -7.04 6.83 -10.44
N PRO A 108 -7.58 5.62 -10.69
CA PRO A 108 -6.77 4.43 -10.95
C PRO A 108 -5.92 4.54 -12.21
N LEU A 109 -6.27 5.44 -13.13
CA LEU A 109 -5.59 5.65 -14.40
C LEU A 109 -4.64 6.85 -14.36
N TYR A 110 -4.38 7.42 -13.19
CA TYR A 110 -3.38 8.47 -13.03
C TYR A 110 -1.98 7.85 -13.02
N PRO A 111 -1.12 8.15 -14.01
CA PRO A 111 0.26 7.68 -14.02
C PRO A 111 0.99 8.24 -12.79
N SER A 112 1.59 7.37 -11.99
CA SER A 112 2.24 7.76 -10.74
C SER A 112 3.74 7.60 -10.90
N GLY A 113 4.44 8.71 -11.16
CA GLY A 113 5.88 8.74 -11.41
C GLY A 113 6.26 8.64 -12.89
N ASP A 114 7.53 8.34 -13.14
CA ASP A 114 8.15 8.32 -14.48
C ASP A 114 8.16 6.91 -15.11
N GLU A 115 7.16 6.08 -14.80
CA GLU A 115 7.10 4.69 -15.33
C GLU A 115 6.87 4.65 -16.85
N ASP A 116 7.40 3.62 -17.51
CA ASP A 116 7.13 3.41 -18.93
C ASP A 116 5.62 3.18 -19.15
N PHE A 117 5.06 3.85 -20.16
CA PHE A 117 3.64 3.79 -20.43
C PHE A 117 3.14 2.36 -20.72
N SER A 118 3.96 1.52 -21.35
CA SER A 118 3.59 0.12 -21.62
C SER A 118 3.52 -0.69 -20.34
N GLU A 119 4.47 -0.48 -19.41
CA GLU A 119 4.49 -1.09 -18.08
C GLU A 119 3.28 -0.65 -17.25
N PHE A 120 2.91 0.63 -17.29
CA PHE A 120 1.71 1.13 -16.63
C PHE A 120 0.44 0.43 -17.16
N ILE A 121 0.30 0.30 -18.48
CA ILE A 121 -0.84 -0.39 -19.08
C ILE A 121 -0.83 -1.89 -18.73
N ASP A 122 0.33 -2.56 -18.74
CA ASP A 122 0.46 -3.95 -18.27
C ASP A 122 0.03 -4.10 -16.81
N PHE A 123 0.47 -3.19 -15.93
CA PHE A 123 0.06 -3.17 -14.53
C PHE A 123 -1.46 -3.03 -14.40
N LEU A 124 -2.10 -2.11 -15.13
CA LEU A 124 -3.55 -1.93 -15.09
C LEU A 124 -4.29 -3.17 -15.61
N VAL A 125 -3.81 -3.80 -16.67
CA VAL A 125 -4.40 -5.04 -17.20
C VAL A 125 -4.32 -6.16 -16.16
N ASP A 126 -3.18 -6.31 -15.50
CA ASP A 126 -2.99 -7.30 -14.45
C ASP A 126 -3.85 -7.01 -13.21
N LEU A 127 -3.89 -5.76 -12.78
CA LEU A 127 -4.67 -5.32 -11.63
C LEU A 127 -6.16 -5.61 -11.79
N PHE A 128 -6.76 -5.17 -12.90
CA PHE A 128 -8.17 -5.41 -13.18
C PHE A 128 -8.41 -6.89 -13.48
N GLY A 129 -7.48 -7.55 -14.18
CA GLY A 129 -7.57 -8.96 -14.50
C GLY A 129 -7.60 -9.85 -13.26
N ASP A 130 -6.74 -9.58 -12.27
CA ASP A 130 -6.67 -10.33 -11.01
C ASP A 130 -7.79 -9.96 -10.03
N THR A 131 -8.31 -8.74 -10.11
CA THR A 131 -9.41 -8.30 -9.26
C THR A 131 -10.74 -8.89 -9.68
N PHE A 132 -10.98 -8.99 -11.00
CA PHE A 132 -12.24 -9.41 -11.58
C PHE A 132 -12.18 -10.76 -12.30
N ASN A 133 -11.05 -11.46 -12.24
CA ASN A 133 -10.78 -12.74 -12.90
C ASN A 133 -11.05 -12.64 -14.41
N PHE A 134 -10.33 -11.76 -15.10
CA PHE A 134 -10.39 -11.67 -16.55
C PHE A 134 -9.71 -12.90 -17.19
N SER A 135 -10.32 -13.44 -18.25
CA SER A 135 -9.66 -14.39 -19.15
C SER A 135 -8.63 -13.69 -20.03
N GLU A 136 -7.72 -14.44 -20.66
CA GLU A 136 -6.73 -13.85 -21.58
C GLU A 136 -7.34 -13.00 -22.72
N PRO A 137 -8.43 -13.43 -23.39
CA PRO A 137 -9.11 -12.57 -24.37
C PRO A 137 -9.67 -11.28 -23.77
N GLN A 138 -10.14 -11.33 -22.51
CA GLN A 138 -10.62 -10.13 -21.80
C GLN A 138 -9.48 -9.19 -21.43
N ARG A 139 -8.32 -9.72 -21.00
CA ARG A 139 -7.10 -8.95 -20.75
C ARG A 139 -6.62 -8.24 -22.01
N PHE A 140 -6.57 -8.96 -23.13
CA PHE A 140 -6.18 -8.39 -24.42
C PHE A 140 -7.13 -7.26 -24.87
N MET A 141 -8.45 -7.50 -24.85
CA MET A 141 -9.42 -6.46 -25.22
C MET A 141 -9.34 -5.26 -24.28
N PHE A 142 -9.19 -5.48 -22.97
CA PHE A 142 -9.06 -4.40 -21.99
C PHE A 142 -7.79 -3.57 -22.23
N ARG A 143 -6.66 -4.21 -22.58
CA ARG A 143 -5.43 -3.52 -22.99
C ARG A 143 -5.66 -2.57 -24.16
N LEU A 144 -6.39 -3.01 -25.20
CA LEU A 144 -6.72 -2.18 -26.35
C LEU A 144 -7.59 -0.98 -25.95
N VAL A 145 -8.60 -1.21 -25.12
CA VAL A 145 -9.50 -0.17 -24.62
C VAL A 145 -8.74 0.88 -23.82
N LEU A 146 -7.83 0.45 -22.92
CA LEU A 146 -7.00 1.37 -22.15
C LEU A 146 -6.12 2.22 -23.08
N LYS A 147 -5.39 1.58 -24.00
CA LYS A 147 -4.55 2.32 -24.95
C LYS A 147 -5.33 3.35 -25.75
N GLU A 148 -6.54 3.02 -26.18
CA GLU A 148 -7.38 3.96 -26.91
C GLU A 148 -7.90 5.10 -26.03
N ALA A 149 -8.26 4.82 -24.76
CA ALA A 149 -8.64 5.87 -23.80
C ALA A 149 -7.50 6.86 -23.53
N PHE A 150 -6.27 6.39 -23.42
CA PHE A 150 -5.08 7.24 -23.23
C PHE A 150 -4.67 8.02 -24.49
N LYS A 151 -5.07 7.58 -25.70
CA LYS A 151 -4.92 8.41 -26.91
C LYS A 151 -5.92 9.56 -26.95
N GLU A 152 -7.13 9.34 -26.43
CA GLU A 152 -8.17 10.37 -26.40
C GLU A 152 -7.95 11.40 -25.29
N LYS A 153 -7.31 11.01 -24.18
CA LYS A 153 -6.99 11.87 -23.04
C LYS A 153 -5.71 11.44 -22.35
N ASP A 154 -4.85 12.41 -21.99
CA ASP A 154 -3.60 12.14 -21.26
C ASP A 154 -3.82 11.40 -19.93
N VAL A 155 -4.88 11.78 -19.20
CA VAL A 155 -5.29 11.14 -17.95
C VAL A 155 -6.78 10.81 -18.02
N PRO A 156 -7.15 9.64 -18.55
CA PRO A 156 -8.53 9.20 -18.59
C PRO A 156 -9.02 8.79 -17.19
N THR A 157 -10.31 8.60 -17.08
CA THR A 157 -11.05 8.05 -15.95
C THR A 157 -11.66 6.71 -16.38
N LEU A 158 -12.12 5.91 -15.41
CA LEU A 158 -12.84 4.68 -15.72
C LEU A 158 -14.12 4.93 -16.55
N LEU A 159 -14.71 6.12 -16.44
CA LEU A 159 -15.86 6.50 -17.27
C LEU A 159 -15.47 6.68 -18.74
N GLU A 160 -14.30 7.24 -19.04
CA GLU A 160 -13.80 7.30 -20.42
C GLU A 160 -13.45 5.90 -20.95
N VAL A 161 -12.81 5.06 -20.15
CA VAL A 161 -12.54 3.65 -20.51
C VAL A 161 -13.84 2.91 -20.86
N LEU A 162 -14.90 3.11 -20.07
CA LEU A 162 -16.21 2.52 -20.35
C LEU A 162 -16.81 3.04 -21.67
N LYS A 163 -16.72 4.35 -21.94
CA LYS A 163 -17.19 4.95 -23.21
C LYS A 163 -16.41 4.46 -24.43
N VAL A 164 -15.10 4.27 -24.31
CA VAL A 164 -14.28 3.66 -25.35
C VAL A 164 -14.73 2.22 -25.59
N LEU A 165 -14.87 1.43 -24.54
CA LEU A 165 -15.35 0.04 -24.63
C LEU A 165 -16.69 -0.04 -25.37
N GLU A 166 -17.64 0.85 -25.07
CA GLU A 166 -18.95 0.90 -25.71
C GLU A 166 -18.91 1.26 -27.20
N ARG A 167 -18.00 2.15 -27.60
CA ARG A 167 -17.85 2.58 -29.01
C ARG A 167 -17.14 1.56 -29.89
N LEU A 168 -16.27 0.72 -29.33
CA LEU A 168 -15.54 -0.28 -30.13
C LEU A 168 -16.52 -1.26 -30.81
N PRO A 169 -16.59 -1.31 -32.16
CA PRO A 169 -17.48 -2.22 -32.85
C PRO A 169 -16.98 -3.67 -32.65
N PRO A 170 -17.87 -4.61 -32.27
CA PRO A 170 -17.47 -6.01 -32.18
C PRO A 170 -17.14 -6.53 -33.59
N LYS A 171 -15.99 -7.20 -33.75
CA LYS A 171 -15.64 -7.81 -35.04
C LYS A 171 -16.29 -9.19 -35.22
N SER A 172 -16.81 -9.77 -34.13
CA SER A 172 -17.48 -11.06 -34.09
C SER A 172 -18.50 -11.15 -32.95
N TYR A 173 -19.33 -12.19 -32.94
CA TYR A 173 -20.20 -12.50 -31.79
C TYR A 173 -19.38 -12.72 -30.50
N TYR A 174 -18.27 -13.46 -30.62
CA TYR A 174 -17.35 -13.74 -29.52
C TYR A 174 -16.74 -12.46 -28.93
N ASP A 175 -16.33 -11.53 -29.78
CA ASP A 175 -15.84 -10.21 -29.34
C ASP A 175 -16.93 -9.44 -28.57
N ASN A 176 -18.18 -9.54 -29.00
CA ASN A 176 -19.28 -8.90 -28.30
C ASN A 176 -19.49 -9.50 -26.90
N GLU A 177 -19.38 -10.82 -26.74
CA GLU A 177 -19.46 -11.46 -25.42
C GLU A 177 -18.33 -11.03 -24.48
N ILE A 178 -17.09 -10.97 -24.99
CA ILE A 178 -15.93 -10.47 -24.24
C ILE A 178 -16.16 -9.03 -23.79
N LYS A 179 -16.56 -8.16 -24.73
CA LYS A 179 -16.87 -6.76 -24.47
C LYS A 179 -17.94 -6.61 -23.38
N MET A 180 -19.02 -7.37 -23.46
CA MET A 180 -20.10 -7.33 -22.47
C MET A 180 -19.65 -7.85 -21.10
N ALA A 181 -18.76 -8.85 -21.05
CA ALA A 181 -18.20 -9.34 -19.80
C ALA A 181 -17.32 -8.30 -19.10
N ILE A 182 -16.46 -7.59 -19.86
CA ILE A 182 -15.66 -6.47 -19.32
C ILE A 182 -16.59 -5.34 -18.87
N LYS A 183 -17.57 -4.96 -19.69
CA LYS A 183 -18.53 -3.88 -19.38
C LYS A 183 -19.24 -4.12 -18.04
N ARG A 184 -19.76 -5.33 -17.78
CA ARG A 184 -20.41 -5.66 -16.50
C ARG A 184 -19.51 -5.45 -15.28
N ARG A 185 -18.20 -5.66 -15.43
CA ARG A 185 -17.21 -5.51 -14.36
C ARG A 185 -16.69 -4.07 -14.21
N ILE A 186 -16.73 -3.25 -15.27
CA ILE A 186 -16.30 -1.84 -15.16
C ILE A 186 -17.46 -0.91 -14.80
N ALA A 187 -18.68 -1.20 -15.27
CA ALA A 187 -19.84 -0.30 -15.08
C ALA A 187 -20.11 0.01 -13.59
N HIS A 188 -20.02 -0.98 -12.71
CA HIS A 188 -20.24 -0.76 -11.27
C HIS A 188 -19.12 0.07 -10.59
N LEU A 189 -17.98 0.27 -11.25
CA LEU A 189 -16.87 1.09 -10.74
C LEU A 189 -17.01 2.56 -11.09
N VAL A 190 -17.87 2.92 -12.05
CA VAL A 190 -18.10 4.32 -12.45
C VAL A 190 -19.37 4.91 -11.84
N GLU A 191 -20.14 4.11 -11.11
CA GLU A 191 -21.41 4.48 -10.51
C GLU A 191 -21.34 4.57 -8.99
N GLY A 192 -22.28 5.32 -8.40
CA GLY A 192 -22.47 5.41 -6.96
C GLY A 192 -21.22 5.88 -6.21
N ARG A 193 -20.98 5.29 -5.02
CA ARG A 193 -19.83 5.63 -4.18
C ARG A 193 -18.51 5.15 -4.77
N THR A 194 -18.48 3.97 -5.40
CA THR A 194 -17.26 3.46 -6.03
C THR A 194 -16.77 4.37 -7.15
N GLY A 195 -17.70 4.86 -7.99
CA GLY A 195 -17.40 5.88 -8.99
C GLY A 195 -16.81 7.14 -8.39
N LYS A 196 -17.37 7.65 -7.29
CA LYS A 196 -16.82 8.81 -6.58
C LYS A 196 -15.44 8.54 -5.96
N ALA A 197 -15.16 7.30 -5.56
CA ALA A 197 -13.87 6.92 -4.99
C ALA A 197 -12.76 6.79 -6.04
N LEU A 198 -13.12 6.42 -7.28
CA LEU A 198 -12.19 6.05 -8.37
C LEU A 198 -12.17 7.06 -9.52
N CYS A 199 -12.56 8.33 -9.29
CA CYS A 199 -12.72 9.31 -10.38
C CYS A 199 -11.56 10.30 -10.54
N LYS A 200 -10.99 10.80 -9.45
CA LYS A 200 -9.95 11.84 -9.44
C LYS A 200 -9.10 11.73 -8.19
N ASN A 201 -7.89 12.26 -8.22
CA ASN A 201 -7.07 12.42 -7.01
C ASN A 201 -7.56 13.64 -6.23
N SER A 202 -7.95 13.45 -4.95
CA SER A 202 -8.44 14.54 -4.09
C SER A 202 -7.53 14.89 -2.92
N ILE A 203 -6.47 14.13 -2.71
CA ILE A 203 -5.53 14.28 -1.59
C ILE A 203 -4.12 14.02 -2.09
N SER A 204 -3.12 14.65 -1.48
CA SER A 204 -1.71 14.40 -1.77
C SER A 204 -1.27 13.02 -1.25
N LEU A 205 -0.27 12.42 -1.89
CA LEU A 205 0.30 11.15 -1.43
C LEU A 205 1.04 11.32 -0.10
N GLU A 206 1.67 12.47 0.11
CA GLU A 206 2.30 12.85 1.39
C GLU A 206 1.30 12.81 2.55
N GLU A 207 0.09 13.34 2.37
CA GLU A 207 -0.95 13.28 3.40
C GLU A 207 -1.42 11.86 3.73
N ILE A 208 -1.23 10.91 2.81
CA ILE A 208 -1.62 9.51 3.02
C ILE A 208 -0.49 8.71 3.66
N PHE A 209 0.76 8.91 3.20
CA PHE A 209 1.88 8.03 3.51
C PHE A 209 2.88 8.61 4.53
N GLU A 210 2.81 9.90 4.84
CA GLU A 210 3.68 10.50 5.88
C GLU A 210 2.95 10.68 7.23
N TYR A 211 1.66 10.34 7.30
CA TYR A 211 0.83 10.48 8.50
C TYR A 211 0.17 9.15 8.89
N ASN A 212 -0.37 9.10 10.12
CA ASN A 212 -1.18 7.98 10.58
C ASN A 212 -2.57 8.06 9.96
N VAL A 213 -2.91 7.09 9.11
CA VAL A 213 -4.12 7.10 8.30
C VAL A 213 -4.88 5.78 8.42
N VAL A 214 -6.19 5.87 8.60
CA VAL A 214 -7.12 4.74 8.43
C VAL A 214 -7.93 5.00 7.17
N ILE A 215 -7.85 4.09 6.21
CA ILE A 215 -8.75 4.04 5.06
C ILE A 215 -9.90 3.09 5.44
N ASP A 216 -11.07 3.67 5.70
CA ASP A 216 -12.28 2.95 6.04
C ASP A 216 -12.93 2.39 4.76
N LEU A 217 -12.67 1.11 4.50
CA LEU A 217 -13.18 0.39 3.33
C LEU A 217 -14.60 -0.14 3.56
N SER A 218 -15.17 -0.04 4.77
CA SER A 218 -16.55 -0.47 5.05
C SER A 218 -17.57 0.29 4.21
N VAL A 219 -17.19 1.47 3.70
CA VAL A 219 -17.99 2.29 2.79
C VAL A 219 -18.25 1.63 1.44
N PHE A 220 -17.42 0.66 1.02
CA PHE A 220 -17.64 -0.11 -0.19
C PHE A 220 -18.52 -1.33 0.10
N ARG A 221 -19.57 -1.51 -0.69
CA ARG A 221 -20.41 -2.72 -0.63
C ARG A 221 -19.80 -3.92 -1.37
N SER A 222 -19.05 -3.66 -2.45
CA SER A 222 -18.44 -4.71 -3.27
C SER A 222 -17.06 -5.08 -2.73
N VAL A 223 -16.85 -6.38 -2.47
CA VAL A 223 -15.54 -6.96 -2.13
C VAL A 223 -14.51 -6.68 -3.22
N HIS A 224 -14.91 -6.74 -4.50
CA HIS A 224 -14.03 -6.39 -5.62
C HIS A 224 -13.62 -4.91 -5.59
N GLY A 225 -14.54 -4.02 -5.20
CA GLY A 225 -14.25 -2.60 -5.03
C GLY A 225 -13.21 -2.37 -3.92
N LYS A 226 -13.39 -3.02 -2.77
CA LYS A 226 -12.40 -2.99 -1.67
C LYS A 226 -11.04 -3.52 -2.13
N LYS A 227 -11.01 -4.70 -2.77
CA LYS A 227 -9.78 -5.33 -3.29
C LYS A 227 -9.05 -4.42 -4.28
N LEU A 228 -9.77 -3.88 -5.27
CA LEU A 228 -9.21 -2.96 -6.26
C LEU A 228 -8.59 -1.75 -5.58
N PHE A 229 -9.30 -1.15 -4.64
CA PHE A 229 -8.87 0.04 -3.94
C PHE A 229 -7.59 -0.20 -3.14
N VAL A 230 -7.51 -1.30 -2.38
CA VAL A 230 -6.29 -1.64 -1.63
C VAL A 230 -5.11 -1.84 -2.58
N LEU A 231 -5.28 -2.60 -3.66
CA LEU A 231 -4.19 -2.87 -4.62
C LEU A 231 -3.71 -1.57 -5.32
N LEU A 232 -4.62 -0.67 -5.67
CA LEU A 232 -4.26 0.65 -6.20
C LEU A 232 -3.47 1.46 -5.18
N MET A 233 -3.91 1.49 -3.93
CA MET A 233 -3.20 2.22 -2.87
C MET A 233 -1.81 1.63 -2.59
N LEU A 234 -1.66 0.31 -2.67
CA LEU A 234 -0.35 -0.35 -2.55
C LEU A 234 0.57 -0.01 -3.74
N LYS A 235 0.04 0.12 -4.95
CA LYS A 235 0.81 0.62 -6.10
C LYS A 235 1.22 2.07 -5.90
N LEU A 236 0.30 2.94 -5.50
CA LEU A 236 0.61 4.35 -5.19
C LEU A 236 1.69 4.48 -4.11
N LEU A 237 1.65 3.63 -3.08
CA LEU A 237 2.68 3.56 -2.05
C LEU A 237 4.04 3.14 -2.62
N TYR A 238 4.05 2.12 -3.49
CA TYR A 238 5.25 1.65 -4.17
C TYR A 238 5.88 2.76 -5.02
N ASP A 239 5.08 3.42 -5.86
CA ASP A 239 5.55 4.50 -6.73
C ASP A 239 6.03 5.71 -5.94
N TYR A 240 5.32 6.05 -4.86
CA TYR A 240 5.71 7.12 -3.96
C TYR A 240 7.11 6.86 -3.36
N PHE A 241 7.37 5.66 -2.82
CA PHE A 241 8.69 5.35 -2.28
C PHE A 241 9.78 5.25 -3.34
N LEU A 242 9.45 4.72 -4.52
CA LEU A 242 10.37 4.69 -5.65
C LEU A 242 10.79 6.11 -6.05
N SER A 243 9.83 7.03 -6.19
CA SER A 243 10.09 8.43 -6.57
C SER A 243 10.93 9.20 -5.55
N LYS A 244 10.81 8.87 -4.25
CA LYS A 244 11.61 9.48 -3.18
C LYS A 244 13.01 8.85 -3.05
N GLY A 245 13.33 7.81 -3.85
CA GLY A 245 14.59 7.08 -3.76
C GLY A 245 14.78 6.37 -2.41
N ILE A 246 13.68 6.03 -1.72
CA ILE A 246 13.75 5.47 -0.37
C ILE A 246 14.12 4.00 -0.46
N GLN A 247 15.40 3.69 -0.33
CA GLN A 247 15.84 2.33 -0.03
C GLN A 247 16.38 2.29 1.39
N SER A 248 15.72 1.54 2.26
CA SER A 248 16.01 1.57 3.68
C SER A 248 16.05 0.17 4.27
N GLY A 249 17.17 -0.16 4.92
CA GLY A 249 17.27 -1.33 5.80
C GLY A 249 16.51 -1.17 7.13
N ARG A 250 15.75 -0.08 7.30
CA ARG A 250 14.92 0.22 8.48
C ARG A 250 13.47 0.42 8.07
N VAL A 251 12.56 0.16 9.00
CA VAL A 251 11.14 0.43 8.82
C VAL A 251 10.91 1.94 8.81
N VAL A 252 10.32 2.45 7.72
CA VAL A 252 10.00 3.86 7.51
C VAL A 252 8.50 4.12 7.42
N HIS A 253 7.72 3.07 7.16
CA HIS A 253 6.26 3.11 7.09
C HIS A 253 5.71 1.71 7.41
N VAL A 254 4.50 1.66 7.95
CA VAL A 254 3.81 0.42 8.33
C VAL A 254 2.43 0.41 7.68
N THR A 255 2.10 -0.64 6.95
CA THR A 255 0.76 -0.86 6.40
C THR A 255 0.12 -2.08 7.04
N ILE A 256 -1.07 -1.92 7.58
CA ILE A 256 -1.90 -2.99 8.13
C ILE A 256 -3.07 -3.22 7.18
N ILE A 257 -3.25 -4.46 6.73
CA ILE A 257 -4.35 -4.86 5.85
C ILE A 257 -5.24 -5.85 6.60
N GLU A 258 -6.43 -5.40 6.98
CA GLU A 258 -7.48 -6.29 7.50
C GLU A 258 -8.05 -7.15 6.37
N GLU A 259 -8.40 -8.39 6.70
CA GLU A 259 -8.84 -9.41 5.75
C GLU A 259 -7.89 -9.53 4.54
N ALA A 260 -6.59 -9.61 4.81
CA ALA A 260 -5.54 -9.57 3.79
C ALA A 260 -5.64 -10.69 2.73
N TRP A 261 -6.31 -11.80 3.07
CA TRP A 261 -6.60 -12.90 2.15
C TRP A 261 -7.41 -12.47 0.91
N ASN A 262 -8.11 -11.33 0.95
CA ASN A 262 -8.77 -10.77 -0.24
C ASN A 262 -7.78 -10.18 -1.26
N VAL A 263 -6.64 -9.67 -0.76
CA VAL A 263 -5.59 -8.99 -1.55
C VAL A 263 -4.50 -9.99 -1.94
N ILE A 264 -4.16 -10.90 -1.02
CA ILE A 264 -3.21 -11.99 -1.21
C ILE A 264 -3.96 -13.32 -0.99
N PRO A 265 -4.70 -13.80 -1.99
CA PRO A 265 -5.47 -15.02 -1.86
C PRO A 265 -4.56 -16.25 -1.81
N TYR A 266 -5.08 -17.33 -1.24
CA TYR A 266 -4.49 -18.65 -1.44
C TYR A 266 -4.51 -18.99 -2.93
N ARG A 267 -3.35 -19.38 -3.45
CA ARG A 267 -3.21 -19.90 -4.81
C ARG A 267 -2.35 -21.15 -4.81
N ARG A 268 -2.45 -21.90 -5.91
CA ARG A 268 -1.56 -23.02 -6.15
C ARG A 268 -0.13 -22.51 -6.38
N LEU A 269 0.85 -23.30 -5.96
CA LEU A 269 2.27 -22.95 -6.05
C LEU A 269 2.77 -22.84 -7.50
N ASP A 270 2.15 -23.56 -8.42
CA ASP A 270 2.44 -23.56 -9.87
C ASP A 270 1.83 -22.38 -10.62
N ALA A 271 0.87 -21.67 -10.02
CA ALA A 271 0.32 -20.45 -10.60
C ALA A 271 1.33 -19.30 -10.48
N PRO A 272 1.36 -18.33 -11.41
CA PRO A 272 2.16 -17.13 -11.25
C PRO A 272 1.69 -16.31 -10.03
N PRO A 273 2.59 -15.53 -9.41
CA PRO A 273 2.21 -14.62 -8.33
C PRO A 273 1.26 -13.54 -8.84
N SER A 274 0.20 -13.29 -8.08
CA SER A 274 -0.72 -12.18 -8.33
C SER A 274 -0.04 -10.83 -8.15
N ILE A 275 -0.67 -9.76 -8.68
CA ILE A 275 -0.16 -8.40 -8.48
C ILE A 275 0.00 -8.04 -6.99
N GLY A 276 -0.91 -8.50 -6.13
CA GLY A 276 -0.84 -8.28 -4.69
C GLY A 276 0.41 -8.89 -4.07
N GLU A 277 0.75 -10.14 -4.42
CA GLU A 277 1.97 -10.80 -3.95
C GLU A 277 3.23 -10.10 -4.43
N ARG A 278 3.26 -9.66 -5.70
CA ARG A 278 4.39 -8.91 -6.26
C ARG A 278 4.60 -7.59 -5.51
N LEU A 279 3.53 -6.81 -5.30
CA LEU A 279 3.59 -5.56 -4.55
C LEU A 279 4.07 -5.78 -3.11
N PHE A 280 3.57 -6.82 -2.44
CA PHE A 280 4.01 -7.17 -1.09
C PHE A 280 5.51 -7.47 -1.02
N ALA A 281 6.02 -8.27 -1.96
CA ALA A 281 7.43 -8.62 -2.02
C ALA A 281 8.34 -7.42 -2.31
N GLU A 282 7.90 -6.51 -3.19
CA GLU A 282 8.68 -5.34 -3.61
C GLU A 282 8.71 -4.22 -2.55
N LEU A 283 7.57 -3.90 -1.92
CA LEU A 283 7.45 -2.82 -0.94
C LEU A 283 8.44 -2.95 0.23
N ARG A 284 8.76 -4.19 0.63
CA ARG A 284 9.76 -4.48 1.67
C ARG A 284 11.12 -3.81 1.40
N LYS A 285 11.54 -3.73 0.14
CA LYS A 285 12.85 -3.16 -0.25
C LYS A 285 12.94 -1.66 0.09
N TYR A 286 11.80 -1.00 0.21
CA TYR A 286 11.68 0.43 0.46
C TYR A 286 11.48 0.77 1.95
N GLY A 287 11.67 -0.20 2.84
CA GLY A 287 11.48 0.01 4.28
C GLY A 287 10.03 -0.07 4.74
N GLU A 288 9.13 -0.62 3.91
CA GLU A 288 7.75 -0.91 4.29
C GLU A 288 7.69 -2.12 5.23
N TYR A 289 6.87 -2.02 6.27
CA TYR A 289 6.51 -3.15 7.13
C TYR A 289 5.04 -3.51 6.96
N LEU A 290 4.76 -4.60 6.24
CA LEU A 290 3.40 -5.03 5.95
C LEU A 290 2.88 -5.97 7.03
N VAL A 291 1.67 -5.73 7.52
CA VAL A 291 0.97 -6.59 8.47
C VAL A 291 -0.30 -7.11 7.81
N ALA A 292 -0.36 -8.42 7.59
CA ALA A 292 -1.56 -9.10 7.11
C ALA A 292 -2.37 -9.65 8.30
N VAL A 293 -3.65 -9.29 8.39
CA VAL A 293 -4.59 -9.73 9.45
C VAL A 293 -5.69 -10.62 8.88
#